data_AF-A0A703XRN9-F1
#
_entry.id   AF-A0A703XRN9-F1
#
_cell.length_a   1.000
_cell.length_b   1.000
_cell.length_c   1.000
_cell.angle_alpha   90.00
_cell.angle_beta   90.00
_cell.angle_gamma   90.00
#
_symmetry.space_group_name_H-M   'P 1'
#
loop_
_entity.id
_entity.type
_entity.pdbx_description
1 polymer ?
#
loop_
_entity_poly.entity_id
_entity_poly.type
_entity_poly.pdbx_seq_one_letter_code
_entity_poly.pdbx_strand_id
1 'polypeptide(L)'
;NPIRWIDPLGLAILEHQSNFDAARRTGFENAGMTNPEDVTFSKVDPKTGTVVEFKGPNGAKVAYDAPHADMDVTAGHDKPHVGWQSAGKRGSGGANRGNITYDGPQHPHRSDSKGDDKC
;
A
#
# COMPACT_ATOMS: atom_id res chain seq x y z
N ASN A 1 9.08 -11.31 -15.69
CA ASN A 1 9.56 -9.99 -15.23
C ASN A 1 8.37 -9.12 -14.91
N PRO A 2 8.15 -8.71 -13.65
CA PRO A 2 7.17 -7.67 -13.37
C PRO A 2 7.62 -6.38 -14.06
N ILE A 3 6.71 -5.75 -14.80
CA ILE A 3 6.93 -4.44 -15.42
C ILE A 3 6.91 -3.41 -14.30
N ARG A 4 8.07 -2.86 -13.96
CA ARG A 4 8.20 -1.75 -13.01
C ARG A 4 8.12 -0.44 -13.79
N TRP A 5 7.02 0.29 -13.63
CA TRP A 5 6.90 1.65 -14.14
C TRP A 5 7.13 2.64 -12.99
N ILE A 6 8.01 3.61 -13.21
CA ILE A 6 8.27 4.70 -12.27
C ILE A 6 7.56 5.91 -12.85
N ASP A 7 6.66 6.52 -12.07
CA ASP A 7 5.99 7.77 -12.43
C ASP A 7 7.00 8.79 -12.99
N PRO A 8 6.71 9.54 -14.07
CA PRO A 8 7.61 10.54 -14.63
C PRO A 8 8.04 11.66 -13.66
N LEU A 9 7.35 11.85 -12.53
CA LEU A 9 7.80 12.69 -11.41
C LEU A 9 8.65 11.93 -10.36
N GLY A 10 8.87 10.64 -10.56
CA GLY A 10 9.56 9.73 -9.66
C GLY A 10 8.79 9.44 -8.37
N LEU A 11 7.51 9.79 -8.28
CA LEU A 11 6.85 9.83 -6.98
C LEU A 11 6.39 8.46 -6.51
N ALA A 12 6.06 7.50 -7.39
CA ALA A 12 5.64 6.16 -6.98
C ALA A 12 6.02 5.08 -8.00
N ILE A 13 6.40 3.91 -7.50
CA ILE A 13 6.64 2.69 -8.28
C ILE A 13 5.31 1.96 -8.45
N LEU A 14 4.96 1.57 -9.68
CA LEU A 14 3.84 0.68 -9.95
C LEU A 14 4.34 -0.74 -10.22
N GLU A 15 3.75 -1.70 -9.50
CA GLU A 15 3.96 -3.13 -9.68
C GLU A 15 2.62 -3.86 -9.78
N HIS A 16 2.64 -5.09 -10.30
CA HIS A 16 1.47 -5.95 -10.41
C HIS A 16 1.81 -7.38 -9.98
N GLN A 17 0.89 -8.03 -9.27
CA GLN A 17 1.02 -9.39 -8.77
C GLN A 17 -0.20 -10.24 -9.11
N SER A 18 -0.03 -11.55 -9.18
CA SER A 18 -1.10 -12.48 -9.56
C SER A 18 -2.19 -12.68 -8.49
N ASN A 19 -2.00 -12.19 -7.26
CA ASN A 19 -2.99 -12.24 -6.18
C ASN A 19 -2.62 -11.30 -5.02
N PHE A 20 -3.58 -11.10 -4.12
CA PHE A 20 -3.44 -10.27 -2.93
C PHE A 20 -2.28 -10.71 -2.02
N ASP A 21 -2.09 -12.00 -1.78
CA ASP A 21 -1.03 -12.47 -0.86
C ASP A 21 0.37 -12.16 -1.39
N ALA A 22 0.57 -12.30 -2.70
CA ALA A 22 1.80 -11.90 -3.37
C ALA A 22 2.01 -10.37 -3.28
N ALA A 23 0.97 -9.57 -3.56
CA ALA A 23 1.03 -8.11 -3.43
C ALA A 23 1.34 -7.67 -2.00
N ARG A 24 0.69 -8.29 -1.01
CA ARG A 24 0.91 -8.06 0.42
C ARG A 24 2.37 -8.31 0.79
N ARG A 25 2.90 -9.49 0.45
CA ARG A 25 4.29 -9.85 0.77
C ARG A 25 5.28 -8.86 0.16
N THR A 26 5.14 -8.57 -1.13
CA THR A 26 6.01 -7.60 -1.81
C THR A 26 5.89 -6.20 -1.20
N GLY A 27 4.70 -5.79 -0.74
CA GLY A 27 4.51 -4.51 -0.05
C GLY A 27 5.32 -4.41 1.25
N PHE A 28 5.29 -5.45 2.09
CA PHE A 28 6.09 -5.49 3.31
C PHE A 28 7.59 -5.55 3.02
N GLU A 29 8.02 -6.31 2.01
CA GLU A 29 9.41 -6.37 1.57
C GLU A 29 9.92 -5.01 1.08
N ASN A 30 9.16 -4.34 0.19
CA ASN A 30 9.50 -3.03 -0.34
C ASN A 30 9.51 -1.94 0.75
N ALA A 31 8.64 -2.05 1.76
CA ALA A 31 8.60 -1.15 2.90
C ALA A 31 9.75 -1.38 3.90
N GLY A 32 10.49 -2.50 3.78
CA GLY A 32 11.49 -2.93 4.77
C GLY A 32 10.87 -3.41 6.08
N MET A 33 9.61 -3.85 6.05
CA MET A 33 8.81 -4.27 7.21
C MET A 33 8.73 -5.79 7.31
N THR A 34 9.88 -6.47 7.26
CA THR A 34 9.96 -7.94 7.28
C THR A 34 10.12 -8.53 8.69
N ASN A 35 10.49 -7.72 9.69
CA ASN A 35 10.45 -8.10 11.09
C ASN A 35 9.07 -7.76 11.69
N PRO A 36 8.25 -8.75 12.07
CA PRO A 36 6.91 -8.49 12.59
C PRO A 36 6.89 -7.74 13.93
N GLU A 37 7.96 -7.82 14.73
CA GLU A 37 8.05 -7.14 16.03
C GLU A 37 8.09 -5.61 15.89
N ASP A 38 8.52 -5.11 14.73
CA ASP A 38 8.63 -3.68 14.43
C ASP A 38 7.36 -3.10 13.77
N VAL A 39 6.33 -3.93 13.57
CA VAL A 39 5.10 -3.56 12.88
C VAL A 39 3.98 -3.28 13.87
N THR A 40 3.37 -2.11 13.73
CA THR A 40 2.17 -1.72 14.49
C THR A 40 0.95 -1.60 13.58
N PHE A 41 -0.22 -1.93 14.13
CA PHE A 41 -1.49 -1.81 13.42
C PHE A 41 -2.08 -0.43 13.66
N SER A 42 -2.55 0.21 12.59
CA SER A 42 -2.96 1.61 12.66
C SER A 42 -4.35 1.90 12.10
N LYS A 43 -4.91 0.99 11.29
CA LYS A 43 -6.30 1.04 10.84
C LYS A 43 -6.88 -0.35 10.69
N VAL A 44 -8.18 -0.44 10.91
CA VAL A 44 -8.99 -1.64 10.70
C VAL A 44 -10.13 -1.31 9.74
N ASP A 45 -10.51 -2.28 8.92
CA ASP A 45 -11.76 -2.22 8.16
C ASP A 45 -12.93 -2.43 9.16
N PRO A 46 -13.80 -1.43 9.35
CA PRO A 46 -14.88 -1.51 10.34
C PRO A 46 -15.92 -2.60 10.01
N LYS A 47 -16.02 -3.05 8.76
CA LYS A 47 -16.98 -4.09 8.36
C LYS A 47 -16.52 -5.49 8.75
N THR A 48 -15.22 -5.73 8.69
CA THR A 48 -14.65 -7.08 8.86
C THR A 48 -13.78 -7.22 10.10
N GLY A 49 -13.35 -6.12 10.71
CA GLY A 49 -12.37 -6.09 11.79
C GLY A 49 -10.94 -6.38 11.33
N THR A 50 -10.71 -6.50 10.02
CA THR A 50 -9.39 -6.82 9.45
C THR A 50 -8.45 -5.62 9.57
N VAL A 51 -7.20 -5.83 9.96
CA VAL A 51 -6.18 -4.77 9.91
C VAL A 51 -5.82 -4.47 8.46
N VAL A 52 -5.87 -3.18 8.10
CA VAL A 52 -5.71 -2.70 6.72
C VAL A 52 -4.63 -1.62 6.58
N GLU A 53 -4.06 -1.15 7.68
CA GLU A 53 -2.88 -0.27 7.66
C GLU A 53 -1.87 -0.66 8.73
N PHE A 54 -0.62 -0.79 8.30
CA PHE A 54 0.52 -1.21 9.09
C PHE A 54 1.56 -0.10 9.06
N LYS A 55 2.14 0.21 10.21
CA LYS A 55 3.23 1.19 10.34
C LYS A 55 4.48 0.49 10.86
N GLY A 56 5.60 0.79 10.23
CA GLY A 56 6.92 0.33 10.63
C GLY A 56 7.83 1.47 11.05
N PRO A 57 9.09 1.17 11.33
CA PRO A 57 10.08 2.15 11.76
C PRO A 57 10.24 3.30 10.76
N ASN A 58 10.58 4.48 11.27
CA ASN A 58 10.97 5.65 10.47
C ASN A 58 9.96 6.04 9.38
N GLY A 59 8.65 5.84 9.64
CA GLY A 59 7.58 6.22 8.72
C GLY A 59 7.31 5.20 7.61
N ALA A 60 7.85 3.98 7.69
CA ALA A 60 7.47 2.90 6.81
C ALA A 60 5.97 2.57 6.97
N LYS A 61 5.32 2.20 5.87
CA LYS A 61 3.89 1.91 5.85
C LYS A 61 3.53 0.87 4.81
N VAL A 62 2.55 0.03 5.13
CA VAL A 62 1.80 -0.79 4.18
C VAL A 62 0.31 -0.55 4.39
N ALA A 63 -0.47 -0.44 3.31
CA ALA A 63 -1.92 -0.25 3.34
C ALA A 63 -2.62 -1.10 2.29
N TYR A 64 -3.83 -1.56 2.61
CA TYR A 64 -4.72 -2.24 1.66
C TYR A 64 -5.80 -1.26 1.23
N ASP A 65 -5.88 -1.01 -0.08
CA ASP A 65 -6.66 0.07 -0.65
C ASP A 65 -7.66 -0.45 -1.69
N ALA A 66 -8.81 0.23 -1.76
CA ALA A 66 -9.80 -0.01 -2.78
C ALA A 66 -9.37 0.56 -4.13
N PRO A 67 -10.05 0.16 -5.22
CA PRO A 67 -10.10 0.98 -6.41
C PRO A 67 -10.61 2.39 -6.09
N HIS A 68 -9.84 3.40 -6.44
CA HIS A 68 -10.22 4.81 -6.44
C HIS A 68 -10.42 5.25 -7.88
N ALA A 69 -11.68 5.40 -8.30
CA ALA A 69 -12.05 5.71 -9.68
C ALA A 69 -11.67 7.14 -10.12
N ASP A 70 -11.29 7.99 -9.16
CA ASP A 70 -10.92 9.40 -9.34
C ASP A 70 -9.41 9.62 -9.53
N MET A 71 -8.60 8.57 -9.45
CA MET A 71 -7.13 8.66 -9.47
C MET A 71 -6.51 8.02 -10.72
N ASP A 72 -5.34 8.53 -11.10
CA ASP A 72 -4.60 8.17 -12.33
C ASP A 72 -4.49 6.64 -12.53
N VAL A 73 -5.07 6.15 -13.63
CA VAL A 73 -5.02 4.74 -14.06
C VAL A 73 -3.58 4.22 -14.23
N THR A 74 -2.62 5.11 -14.48
CA THR A 74 -1.20 4.74 -14.59
C THR A 74 -0.51 4.57 -13.23
N ALA A 75 -1.16 4.98 -12.13
CA ALA A 75 -0.69 4.76 -10.76
C ALA A 75 -1.23 3.46 -10.13
N GLY A 76 -2.08 2.71 -10.86
CA GLY A 76 -2.69 1.46 -10.42
C GLY A 76 -3.80 1.62 -9.38
N HIS A 77 -4.29 2.84 -9.19
CA HIS A 77 -5.33 3.15 -8.21
C HIS A 77 -6.73 2.80 -8.72
N ASP A 78 -6.89 2.46 -10.00
CA ASP A 78 -8.13 1.99 -10.62
C ASP A 78 -8.48 0.53 -10.28
N LYS A 79 -7.60 -0.16 -9.54
CA LYS A 79 -7.73 -1.57 -9.14
C LYS A 79 -7.47 -1.74 -7.65
N PRO A 80 -7.91 -2.86 -7.03
CA PRO A 80 -7.50 -3.19 -5.68
C PRO A 80 -5.97 -3.30 -5.61
N HIS A 81 -5.37 -2.70 -4.59
CA HIS A 81 -3.92 -2.61 -4.51
C HIS A 81 -3.38 -2.56 -3.08
N VAL A 82 -2.10 -2.88 -2.95
CA VAL A 82 -1.32 -2.70 -1.73
C VAL A 82 -0.40 -1.48 -1.90
N GLY A 83 -0.68 -0.42 -1.15
CA GLY A 83 0.19 0.75 -1.08
C GLY A 83 1.33 0.52 -0.10
N TRP A 84 2.55 0.91 -0.45
CA TRP A 84 3.72 0.79 0.43
C TRP A 84 4.58 2.05 0.43
N GLN A 85 5.28 2.26 1.54
CA GLN A 85 6.31 3.28 1.70
C GLN A 85 7.46 2.71 2.53
N SER A 86 8.69 2.87 2.08
CA SER A 86 9.89 2.51 2.84
C SER A 86 10.15 3.49 3.99
N ALA A 87 10.96 3.07 4.94
CA ALA A 87 11.54 3.96 5.94
C ALA A 87 12.22 5.18 5.28
N GLY A 88 12.07 6.37 5.87
CA GLY A 88 12.72 7.60 5.40
C GLY A 88 11.84 8.84 5.49
N LYS A 89 12.45 10.04 5.41
CA LYS A 89 11.71 11.31 5.39
C LYS A 89 11.18 11.63 3.99
N ARG A 90 9.88 11.94 3.92
CA ARG A 90 9.21 12.43 2.71
C ARG A 90 9.84 13.76 2.24
N GLY A 91 10.15 13.87 0.95
CA GLY A 91 10.64 15.12 0.34
C GLY A 91 12.12 15.46 0.58
N SER A 92 12.84 14.66 1.38
CA SER A 92 14.29 14.83 1.62
C SER A 92 15.11 13.61 1.16
N GLY A 93 14.57 12.82 0.22
CA GLY A 93 15.33 11.82 -0.53
C GLY A 93 15.50 10.43 0.10
N GLY A 94 14.74 10.07 1.15
CA GLY A 94 14.92 8.78 1.84
C GLY A 94 13.82 7.74 1.67
N ALA A 95 12.57 8.17 1.45
CA ALA A 95 11.43 7.26 1.37
C ALA A 95 11.02 7.01 -0.08
N ASN A 96 11.07 5.75 -0.49
CA ASN A 96 10.44 5.25 -1.72
C ASN A 96 9.00 4.86 -1.41
N ARG A 97 8.14 4.91 -2.43
CA ARG A 97 6.76 4.43 -2.31
C ARG A 97 6.31 3.76 -3.59
N GLY A 98 5.24 3.00 -3.50
CA GLY A 98 4.62 2.40 -4.65
C GLY A 98 3.26 1.79 -4.35
N ASN A 99 2.62 1.32 -5.42
CA ASN A 99 1.38 0.57 -5.36
C ASN A 99 1.59 -0.76 -6.07
N ILE A 100 1.04 -1.82 -5.50
CA ILE A 100 1.09 -3.16 -6.07
C ILE A 100 -0.35 -3.57 -6.34
N THR A 101 -0.76 -3.48 -7.60
CA THR A 101 -2.07 -4.00 -8.04
C THR A 101 -2.06 -5.52 -8.04
N TYR A 102 -3.23 -6.13 -7.98
CA TYR A 102 -3.33 -7.58 -8.05
C TYR A 102 -4.60 -8.10 -8.73
N ASP A 103 -4.51 -9.33 -9.21
CA ASP A 103 -5.67 -10.07 -9.71
C ASP A 103 -6.48 -10.69 -8.56
N GLY A 104 -7.80 -10.81 -8.76
CA GLY A 104 -8.72 -11.44 -7.81
C GLY A 104 -9.67 -10.45 -7.12
N PRO A 105 -10.45 -10.92 -6.12
CA PRO A 105 -11.42 -10.08 -5.44
C PRO A 105 -10.74 -9.02 -4.57
N GLN A 106 -11.42 -7.91 -4.35
CA GLN A 106 -10.99 -6.89 -3.41
C GLN A 106 -10.92 -7.46 -1.99
N HIS A 107 -9.81 -7.19 -1.30
CA HIS A 107 -9.62 -7.55 0.09
C HIS A 107 -10.21 -6.43 0.99
N PRO A 108 -10.49 -6.69 2.28
CA PRO A 108 -10.65 -5.63 3.27
C PRO A 108 -9.62 -4.50 3.08
N HIS A 109 -10.12 -3.28 3.09
CA HIS A 109 -9.37 -2.09 2.70
C HIS A 109 -9.66 -0.94 3.67
N ARG A 110 -8.80 0.08 3.64
CA ARG A 110 -9.04 1.34 4.34
C ARG A 110 -10.27 2.04 3.77
N SER A 111 -10.97 2.82 4.59
CA SER A 111 -12.05 3.67 4.10
C SER A 111 -11.56 4.62 3.01
N ASP A 112 -12.33 4.73 1.92
CA ASP A 112 -12.09 5.66 0.82
C ASP A 112 -12.23 7.13 1.28
N SER A 113 -13.00 7.36 2.35
CA SER A 113 -13.21 8.67 2.95
C SER A 113 -12.14 8.98 3.99
N LYS A 114 -11.36 10.05 3.77
CA LYS A 114 -10.48 10.61 4.81
C LYS A 114 -11.32 11.07 6.01
N GLY A 115 -11.14 10.42 7.16
CA GLY A 115 -11.74 10.83 8.44
C GLY A 115 -12.82 9.90 8.99
N ASP A 116 -13.20 8.87 8.24
CA ASP A 116 -14.21 7.88 8.67
C ASP A 116 -13.63 6.74 9.51
N ASP A 117 -12.37 6.87 9.97
CA ASP A 117 -11.68 5.88 10.82
C ASP A 117 -12.21 5.84 12.28
N LYS A 118 -13.43 6.31 12.56
CA LYS A 118 -13.99 6.38 13.92
C LYS A 118 -14.75 5.10 14.28
N CYS A 119 -14.10 4.24 15.05
CA CYS A 119 -14.67 3.57 16.22
C CYS A 119 -13.56 3.44 17.28
#